data_AF-A0A1Q3H0E8-F1
#
_entry.id   AF-A0A1Q3H0E8-F1
#
_cell.length_a   1.000
_cell.length_b   1.000
_cell.length_c   1.000
_cell.angle_alpha   90.00
_cell.angle_beta   90.00
_cell.angle_gamma   90.00
#
_symmetry.space_group_name_H-M   'P 1'
#
loop_
_entity.id
_entity.type
_entity.pdbx_description
1 polymer ?
#
loop_
_entity_poly.entity_id
_entity_poly.type
_entity_poly.pdbx_seq_one_letter_code
_entity_poly.pdbx_strand_id
1 'polypeptide(L)'
;MNKTYRPTRKGILINTFVALVFTTALSFLFYHLLASIETLATFVVLGVCVVIVGVILYIIYTSIQFVVEKLTISENALIYKGLSAEKVFPKEEIQGFKKIPFNIDVYSKNNHSKIRISDFYTDKQEIRTWLWDHCQNLDMAEQEEDMKVYEEEMQEILTNEDYGNDSDTAKDNYLQTYKYVKIFNLFAWGITLWYMFSPTFYRLLTALVMVLPIVSLIIIRAKKGLVRLFTNENGAYLNLGVSIGIMAIALPLRATLDVDLASYQVLWVPLIVTSLVGLVLIYYAAWQELKVTKWGESIALFLLLVGAIGAYSYGSIIHINATFDDQPYQVYHMQVIEKKTTGSEDEEEYYIMIEGSLPNSSNNEVRVYEELYEKIKLQDSVSIYIKPGVLKIPWIRYVEKKK
;
A
#
# COMPACT_ATOMS: atom_id res chain seq x y z
N MET A 1 16.29 5.06 44.93
CA MET A 1 17.69 4.91 44.49
C MET A 1 17.79 5.40 43.05
N ASN A 2 18.60 6.43 42.76
CA ASN A 2 18.75 6.95 41.39
C ASN A 2 19.77 6.11 40.64
N LYS A 3 19.32 5.31 39.67
CA LYS A 3 20.20 4.49 38.83
C LYS A 3 20.18 5.00 37.39
N THR A 4 21.37 5.21 36.83
CA THR A 4 21.55 5.70 35.47
C THR A 4 22.06 4.58 34.57
N TYR A 5 21.31 4.33 33.50
CA TYR A 5 21.59 3.36 32.47
C TYR A 5 22.14 4.05 31.22
N ARG A 6 23.14 3.42 30.61
CA ARG A 6 23.75 3.87 29.35
C ARG A 6 23.72 2.75 28.32
N PRO A 7 23.74 3.07 27.03
CA PRO A 7 23.89 2.06 25.99
C PRO A 7 25.17 1.25 26.13
N THR A 8 25.07 -0.04 25.82
CA THR A 8 26.20 -0.96 25.88
C THR A 8 27.18 -0.68 24.76
N ARG A 9 28.47 -0.95 25.01
CA ARG A 9 29.52 -0.88 23.96
C ARG A 9 29.19 -1.73 22.74
N LYS A 10 28.52 -2.88 22.94
CA LYS A 10 28.04 -3.74 21.85
C LYS A 10 26.96 -3.05 21.01
N GLY A 11 26.00 -2.39 21.66
CA GLY A 11 25.00 -1.58 20.97
C GLY A 11 25.62 -0.46 20.13
N ILE A 12 26.64 0.21 20.66
CA ILE A 12 27.36 1.27 19.94
C ILE A 12 28.03 0.69 18.70
N LEU A 13 28.76 -0.42 18.84
CA LEU A 13 29.42 -1.09 17.72
C LEU A 13 28.43 -1.58 16.65
N ILE A 14 27.29 -2.15 17.06
CA ILE A 14 26.25 -2.60 16.13
C ILE A 14 25.64 -1.41 15.39
N ASN A 15 25.27 -0.34 16.11
CA ASN A 15 24.70 0.85 15.48
C ASN A 15 25.69 1.51 14.51
N THR A 16 26.96 1.64 14.88
CA THR A 16 28.02 2.17 14.01
C THR A 16 28.27 1.28 12.79
N PHE A 17 28.22 -0.06 12.96
CA PHE A 17 28.38 -0.99 11.85
C PHE A 17 27.20 -0.92 10.87
N VAL A 18 25.96 -0.89 11.38
CA VAL A 18 24.74 -0.72 10.58
C VAL A 18 24.78 0.62 9.83
N ALA A 19 25.11 1.70 10.54
CA ALA A 19 25.33 3.02 9.95
C ALA A 19 26.34 2.98 8.81
N LEU A 20 27.50 2.33 9.01
CA LEU A 20 28.54 2.18 7.99
C LEU A 20 28.01 1.45 6.76
N VAL A 21 27.38 0.28 6.94
CA VAL A 21 26.81 -0.51 5.83
C VAL A 21 25.77 0.31 5.05
N PHE A 22 24.85 0.99 5.75
CA PHE A 22 23.85 1.83 5.09
C PHE A 22 24.49 3.01 4.37
N THR A 23 25.47 3.70 4.96
CA THR A 23 26.17 4.81 4.27
C THR A 23 26.91 4.31 3.04
N THR A 24 27.59 3.16 3.10
CA THR A 24 28.28 2.59 1.94
C THR A 24 27.31 2.16 0.85
N ALA A 25 26.20 1.50 1.20
CA ALA A 25 25.15 1.14 0.26
C ALA A 25 24.47 2.37 -0.36
N LEU A 26 24.17 3.39 0.44
CA LEU A 26 23.56 4.64 -0.02
C LEU A 26 24.52 5.44 -0.90
N SER A 27 25.82 5.47 -0.58
CA SER A 27 26.84 6.08 -1.43
C SER A 27 27.02 5.33 -2.75
N PHE A 28 26.90 4.01 -2.75
CA PHE A 28 26.93 3.18 -3.95
C PHE A 28 25.68 3.41 -4.82
N LEU A 29 24.49 3.40 -4.21
CA LEU A 29 23.24 3.75 -4.88
C LEU A 29 23.26 5.19 -5.40
N PHE A 30 23.81 6.13 -4.65
CA PHE A 30 23.97 7.51 -5.09
C PHE A 30 24.95 7.65 -6.24
N TYR A 31 26.05 6.91 -6.21
CA TYR A 31 27.00 6.88 -7.31
C TYR A 31 26.33 6.39 -8.59
N HIS A 32 25.53 5.31 -8.51
CA HIS A 32 24.76 4.81 -9.64
C HIS A 32 23.62 5.77 -10.06
N LEU A 33 22.94 6.39 -9.11
CA LEU A 33 21.89 7.36 -9.38
C LEU A 33 22.45 8.64 -10.03
N LEU A 34 23.62 9.13 -9.59
CA LEU A 34 24.32 10.24 -10.25
C LEU A 34 24.83 9.84 -11.63
N ALA A 35 25.26 8.58 -11.80
CA ALA A 35 25.66 8.06 -13.11
C ALA A 35 24.48 7.92 -14.07
N SER A 36 23.25 7.72 -13.56
CA SER A 36 22.04 7.43 -14.35
C SER A 36 21.11 8.63 -14.62
N ILE A 37 21.45 9.86 -14.23
CA ILE A 37 20.58 11.05 -14.39
C ILE A 37 21.14 12.01 -15.44
N GLU A 38 20.57 12.01 -16.66
CA GLU A 38 20.96 12.95 -17.72
C GLU A 38 20.02 14.16 -17.88
N THR A 39 18.73 14.07 -17.58
CA THR A 39 17.79 15.22 -17.80
C THR A 39 16.61 15.27 -16.82
N LEU A 40 16.89 15.51 -15.54
CA LEU A 40 15.92 16.20 -14.67
C LEU A 40 16.49 17.55 -14.26
N ALA A 41 15.63 18.57 -14.24
CA ALA A 41 15.94 19.94 -13.86
C ALA A 41 16.94 19.95 -12.68
N THR A 42 18.00 20.75 -12.73
CA THR A 42 19.08 20.85 -11.71
C THR A 42 18.55 20.82 -10.27
N PHE A 43 17.32 21.31 -10.06
CA PHE A 43 16.54 21.24 -8.83
C PHE A 43 16.29 19.83 -8.27
N VAL A 44 16.15 18.79 -9.08
CA VAL A 44 15.92 17.42 -8.59
C VAL A 44 17.21 16.72 -8.18
N VAL A 45 18.30 16.91 -8.93
CA VAL A 45 19.64 16.47 -8.46
C VAL A 45 19.99 17.18 -7.16
N LEU A 46 19.76 18.50 -7.07
CA LEU A 46 19.94 19.25 -5.83
C LEU A 46 19.03 18.69 -4.71
N GLY A 47 17.76 18.39 -5.02
CA GLY A 47 16.81 17.79 -4.08
C GLY A 47 17.28 16.44 -3.54
N VAL A 48 17.76 15.55 -4.40
CA VAL A 48 18.29 14.23 -4.03
C VAL A 48 19.57 14.38 -3.20
N CYS A 49 20.50 15.25 -3.59
CA CYS A 49 21.71 15.54 -2.81
C CYS A 49 21.37 16.05 -1.40
N VAL A 50 20.38 16.94 -1.28
CA VAL A 50 19.90 17.44 0.00
C VAL A 50 19.30 16.32 0.85
N VAL A 51 18.52 15.42 0.25
CA VAL A 51 17.96 14.25 0.94
C VAL A 51 19.08 13.34 1.46
N ILE A 52 20.09 13.05 0.65
CA ILE A 52 21.19 12.13 1.00
C ILE A 52 22.09 12.73 2.08
N VAL A 53 22.48 14.00 1.94
CA VAL A 53 23.19 14.73 3.01
C VAL A 53 22.34 14.72 4.28
N GLY A 54 21.02 14.91 4.16
CA GLY A 54 20.07 14.77 5.27
C GLY A 54 20.11 13.38 5.92
N VAL A 55 20.15 12.30 5.14
CA VAL A 55 20.25 10.92 5.64
C VAL A 55 21.59 10.68 6.33
N ILE A 56 22.71 11.12 5.75
CA ILE A 56 24.04 10.98 6.37
C ILE A 56 24.10 11.75 7.69
N LEU A 57 23.64 13.01 7.70
CA LEU A 57 23.56 13.81 8.91
C LEU A 57 22.65 13.18 9.95
N TYR A 58 21.54 12.55 9.54
CA TYR A 58 20.64 11.81 10.41
C TYR A 58 21.31 10.56 11.01
N ILE A 59 22.10 9.82 10.23
CA ILE A 59 22.88 8.66 10.71
C ILE A 59 23.95 9.09 11.72
N ILE A 60 24.67 10.18 11.44
CA ILE A 60 25.64 10.76 12.38
C ILE A 60 24.93 11.23 13.65
N TYR A 61 23.81 11.94 13.51
CA TYR A 61 22.99 12.43 14.62
C TYR A 61 22.51 11.26 15.50
N THR A 62 21.95 10.20 14.92
CA THR A 62 21.50 9.02 15.68
C THR A 62 22.66 8.29 16.37
N SER A 63 23.83 8.22 15.74
CA SER A 63 25.04 7.65 16.34
C SER A 63 25.54 8.46 17.54
N ILE A 64 25.59 9.79 17.42
CA ILE A 64 25.96 10.69 18.51
C ILE A 64 24.91 10.63 19.63
N GLN A 65 23.62 10.67 19.26
CA GLN A 65 22.52 10.54 20.21
C GLN A 65 22.66 9.25 21.03
N PHE A 66 22.97 8.12 20.38
CA PHE A 66 23.14 6.84 21.04
C PHE A 66 24.34 6.79 22.01
N VAL A 67 25.38 7.63 21.81
CA VAL A 67 26.49 7.74 22.77
C VAL A 67 26.13 8.65 23.94
N VAL A 68 25.33 9.69 23.69
CA VAL A 68 24.96 10.70 24.67
C VAL A 68 23.75 10.29 25.52
N GLU A 69 22.91 9.39 25.00
CA GLU A 69 21.67 9.01 25.65
C GLU A 69 21.89 8.37 27.02
N LYS A 70 21.13 8.86 27.99
CA LYS A 70 21.13 8.36 29.37
C LYS A 70 19.69 8.22 29.82
N LEU A 71 19.39 7.06 30.40
CA LEU A 71 18.13 6.83 31.06
C LEU A 71 18.40 6.79 32.56
N THR A 72 17.78 7.67 33.34
CA THR A 72 17.86 7.63 34.80
C THR A 72 16.49 7.26 35.34
N ILE A 73 16.42 6.16 36.08
CA ILE A 73 15.23 5.77 36.85
C ILE A 73 15.42 6.33 38.25
N SER A 74 14.56 7.26 38.63
CA SER A 74 14.40 7.81 39.99
C SER A 74 13.17 7.18 40.65
N GLU A 75 13.02 7.36 41.96
CA GLU A 75 11.84 6.86 42.70
C GLU A 75 10.52 7.46 42.17
N ASN A 76 10.58 8.71 41.70
CA ASN A 76 9.40 9.48 41.32
C ASN A 76 9.33 9.84 39.82
N ALA A 77 10.37 9.54 39.03
CA ALA A 77 10.41 9.93 37.62
C ALA A 77 11.33 9.05 36.77
N LEU A 78 10.95 8.90 35.50
CA LEU A 78 11.77 8.38 34.42
C LEU A 78 12.36 9.56 33.65
N ILE A 79 13.68 9.73 33.72
CA ILE A 79 14.39 10.84 33.08
C ILE A 79 15.17 10.29 31.90
N TYR A 80 14.78 10.68 30.69
CA TYR A 80 15.53 10.41 29.48
C TYR A 80 16.27 11.68 29.05
N LYS A 81 17.60 11.58 28.98
CA LYS A 81 18.46 12.66 28.51
C LYS A 81 19.08 12.27 27.18
N GLY A 82 18.58 12.87 26.09
CA GLY A 82 19.15 12.72 24.75
C GLY A 82 20.02 13.91 24.35
N LEU A 83 20.44 13.94 23.08
CA LEU A 83 21.25 15.02 22.52
C LEU A 83 20.49 16.34 22.42
N SER A 84 19.23 16.30 21.95
CA SER A 84 18.42 17.48 21.66
C SER A 84 17.42 17.84 22.76
N ALA A 85 17.04 16.89 23.62
CA ALA A 85 15.99 17.10 24.60
C ALA A 85 16.19 16.23 25.84
N GLU A 86 15.84 16.80 26.99
CA GLU A 86 15.64 16.09 28.23
C GLU A 86 14.13 15.91 28.43
N LYS A 87 13.69 14.66 28.56
CA LYS A 87 12.30 14.30 28.85
C LYS A 87 12.24 13.75 30.25
N VAL A 88 11.42 14.38 31.09
CA VAL A 88 11.16 13.93 32.45
C VAL A 88 9.72 13.45 32.48
N PHE A 89 9.50 12.16 32.71
CA PHE A 89 8.18 11.60 32.93
C PHE A 89 8.03 11.30 34.42
N PRO A 90 7.33 12.15 35.19
CA PRO A 90 6.90 11.81 36.53
C PRO A 90 6.14 10.49 36.52
N LYS A 91 6.32 9.65 37.53
CA LYS A 91 5.71 8.30 37.60
C LYS A 91 4.19 8.35 37.42
N GLU A 92 3.54 9.37 37.98
CA GLU A 92 2.08 9.57 37.89
C GLU A 92 1.61 9.91 36.47
N GLU A 93 2.48 10.52 35.66
CA GLU A 93 2.22 10.92 34.27
C GLU A 93 2.55 9.82 33.26
N ILE A 94 3.15 8.70 33.69
CA ILE A 94 3.39 7.56 32.81
C ILE A 94 2.04 6.87 32.57
N GLN A 95 1.64 6.79 31.31
CA GLN A 95 0.44 6.05 30.89
C GLN A 95 0.72 4.55 30.90
N GLY A 96 1.89 4.16 30.38
CA GLY A 96 2.31 2.77 30.27
C GLY A 96 3.42 2.60 29.24
N PHE A 97 3.73 1.36 28.88
CA PHE A 97 4.75 1.04 27.88
C PHE A 97 4.26 0.01 26.84
N LYS A 98 4.80 0.08 25.62
CA LYS A 98 4.57 -0.83 24.49
C LYS A 98 5.89 -1.46 24.06
N LYS A 99 5.90 -2.77 23.87
CA LYS A 99 7.05 -3.51 23.37
C LYS A 99 7.04 -3.49 21.84
N ILE A 100 8.13 -3.01 21.27
CA ILE A 100 8.38 -2.97 19.83
C ILE A 100 9.60 -3.86 19.54
N PRO A 101 9.77 -4.40 18.33
CA PRO A 101 11.03 -5.05 17.98
C PRO A 101 12.25 -4.18 18.37
N PHE A 102 13.10 -4.74 19.23
CA PHE A 102 14.34 -4.15 19.75
C PHE A 102 14.21 -2.87 20.59
N ASN A 103 12.99 -2.45 20.95
CA ASN A 103 12.74 -1.22 21.73
C ASN A 103 11.53 -1.33 22.65
N ILE A 104 11.44 -0.45 23.63
CA ILE A 104 10.26 -0.24 24.49
C ILE A 104 9.88 1.23 24.42
N ASP A 105 8.67 1.53 23.95
CA ASP A 105 8.14 2.90 23.92
C ASP A 105 7.32 3.12 25.20
N VAL A 106 7.73 4.08 26.04
CA VAL A 106 7.01 4.52 27.24
C VAL A 106 6.22 5.77 26.89
N TYR A 107 4.93 5.80 27.19
CA TYR A 107 4.01 6.88 26.82
C TYR A 107 3.65 7.74 28.02
N SER A 108 3.55 9.05 27.80
CA SER A 108 3.07 10.03 28.80
C SER A 108 1.58 10.32 28.57
N LYS A 109 0.82 10.46 29.67
CA LYS A 109 -0.62 10.80 29.67
C LYS A 109 -0.92 12.18 29.11
N ASN A 110 -0.07 13.16 29.40
CA ASN A 110 -0.43 14.59 29.24
C ASN A 110 0.06 15.22 27.93
N ASN A 111 1.10 14.68 27.30
CA ASN A 111 1.80 15.39 26.23
C ASN A 111 1.95 14.59 24.92
N HIS A 112 1.26 13.44 24.81
CA HIS A 112 1.40 12.45 23.72
C HIS A 112 2.85 12.05 23.38
N SER A 113 3.80 12.46 24.22
CA SER A 113 5.21 12.29 23.99
C SER A 113 5.61 10.91 24.47
N LYS A 114 6.55 10.30 23.74
CA LYS A 114 7.10 8.99 24.10
C LYS A 114 8.59 9.04 24.38
N ILE A 115 9.03 8.18 25.28
CA ILE A 115 10.44 7.85 25.51
C ILE A 115 10.68 6.48 24.89
N ARG A 116 11.56 6.41 23.91
CA ARG A 116 11.99 5.15 23.30
C ARG A 116 13.23 4.65 24.01
N ILE A 117 13.13 3.48 24.63
CA ILE A 117 14.22 2.81 25.32
C ILE A 117 14.66 1.64 24.47
N SER A 118 15.91 1.65 24.02
CA SER A 118 16.46 0.56 23.22
C SER A 118 16.77 -0.69 24.07
N ASP A 119 16.71 -1.87 23.46
CA ASP A 119 17.19 -3.12 24.07
C ASP A 119 18.72 -3.17 24.29
N PHE A 120 19.43 -2.16 23.80
CA PHE A 120 20.88 -2.07 23.89
C PHE A 120 21.40 -1.36 25.16
N TYR A 121 20.54 -0.96 26.10
CA TYR A 121 20.97 -0.42 27.39
C TYR A 121 21.68 -1.46 28.27
N THR A 122 22.61 -0.99 29.09
CA THR A 122 23.24 -1.79 30.16
C THR A 122 22.16 -2.19 31.17
N ASP A 123 22.22 -3.41 31.71
CA ASP A 123 21.25 -3.93 32.68
C ASP A 123 19.79 -3.85 32.22
N LYS A 124 19.52 -4.06 30.92
CA LYS A 124 18.18 -3.98 30.32
C LYS A 124 17.08 -4.78 31.04
N GLN A 125 17.43 -5.87 31.72
CA GLN A 125 16.46 -6.66 32.47
C GLN A 125 15.90 -5.89 33.67
N GLU A 126 16.73 -5.09 34.34
CA GLU A 126 16.30 -4.27 35.48
C GLU A 126 15.39 -3.13 35.03
N ILE A 127 15.67 -2.50 33.89
CA ILE A 127 14.77 -1.52 33.28
C ILE A 127 13.41 -2.16 32.96
N ARG A 128 13.42 -3.37 32.38
CA ARG A 128 12.19 -4.11 32.07
C ARG A 128 11.41 -4.48 33.32
N THR A 129 12.06 -5.05 34.33
CA THR A 129 11.42 -5.40 35.60
C THR A 129 10.81 -4.15 36.24
N TRP A 130 11.54 -3.03 36.28
CA TRP A 130 11.01 -1.78 36.82
C TRP A 130 9.77 -1.31 36.05
N LEU A 131 9.80 -1.30 34.72
CA LEU A 131 8.65 -0.94 33.89
C LEU A 131 7.46 -1.88 34.12
N TRP A 132 7.68 -3.18 34.22
CA TRP A 132 6.63 -4.17 34.51
C TRP A 132 5.99 -3.98 35.88
N ASP A 133 6.80 -3.66 36.89
CA ASP A 133 6.34 -3.53 38.27
C ASP A 133 5.65 -2.16 38.53
N HIS A 134 5.97 -1.13 37.75
CA HIS A 134 5.60 0.26 38.05
C HIS A 134 4.74 0.94 36.98
N CYS A 135 4.64 0.36 35.77
CA CYS A 135 3.92 0.93 34.64
C CYS A 135 2.95 -0.10 34.05
N GLN A 136 1.83 0.36 33.49
CA GLN A 136 0.90 -0.51 32.79
C GLN A 136 1.52 -0.99 31.47
N ASN A 137 1.47 -2.30 31.20
CA ASN A 137 1.81 -2.83 29.89
C ASN A 137 0.65 -2.53 28.93
N LEU A 138 0.86 -1.59 28.01
CA LEU A 138 -0.15 -1.16 27.06
C LEU A 138 -0.44 -2.23 26.01
N ASP A 139 0.50 -3.13 25.71
CA ASP A 139 0.23 -4.25 24.79
C ASP A 139 -0.77 -5.23 25.40
N MET A 140 -0.67 -5.48 26.71
CA MET A 140 -1.64 -6.32 27.41
C MET A 140 -2.97 -5.60 27.58
N ALA A 141 -2.96 -4.29 27.84
CA ALA A 141 -4.19 -3.52 27.95
C ALA A 141 -4.94 -3.42 26.61
N GLU A 142 -4.22 -3.23 25.50
CA GLU A 142 -4.76 -3.25 24.14
C GLU A 142 -5.30 -4.64 23.78
N GLN A 143 -4.58 -5.72 24.15
CA GLN A 143 -5.09 -7.09 23.99
C GLN A 143 -6.35 -7.37 24.83
N GLU A 144 -6.42 -6.86 26.05
CA GLU A 144 -7.61 -6.97 26.89
C GLU A 144 -8.78 -6.18 26.32
N GLU A 145 -8.53 -4.98 25.77
CA GLU A 145 -9.53 -4.16 25.09
C GLU A 145 -10.03 -4.86 23.81
N ASP A 146 -9.13 -5.39 22.99
CA ASP A 146 -9.46 -6.16 21.80
C ASP A 146 -10.27 -7.42 22.12
N MET A 147 -9.92 -8.12 23.22
CA MET A 147 -10.65 -9.28 23.69
C MET A 147 -12.06 -8.90 24.15
N LYS A 148 -12.23 -7.76 24.83
CA LYS A 148 -13.56 -7.24 25.20
C LYS A 148 -14.38 -6.91 23.96
N VAL A 149 -13.80 -6.23 22.98
CA VAL A 149 -14.48 -5.93 21.71
C VAL A 149 -14.92 -7.22 21.01
N TYR A 150 -14.03 -8.22 20.95
CA TYR A 150 -14.36 -9.53 20.39
C TYR A 150 -15.51 -10.21 21.13
N GLU A 151 -15.49 -10.21 22.46
CA GLU A 151 -16.54 -10.82 23.29
C GLU A 151 -17.88 -10.09 23.10
N GLU A 152 -17.89 -8.77 23.09
CA GLU A 152 -19.08 -7.94 22.86
C GLU A 152 -19.68 -8.19 21.47
N GLU A 153 -18.86 -8.17 20.42
CA GLU A 153 -19.30 -8.45 19.05
C GLU A 153 -19.78 -9.91 18.91
N MET A 154 -19.13 -10.87 19.57
CA MET A 154 -19.56 -12.27 19.56
C MET A 154 -20.91 -12.43 20.25
N GLN A 155 -21.14 -11.76 21.39
CA GLN A 155 -22.45 -11.77 22.05
C GLN A 155 -23.53 -11.13 21.15
N GLU A 156 -23.22 -10.03 20.46
CA GLU A 156 -24.12 -9.44 19.47
C GLU A 156 -24.47 -10.45 18.37
N ILE A 157 -23.48 -11.15 17.81
CA ILE A 157 -23.69 -12.19 16.79
C ILE A 157 -24.56 -13.34 17.33
N LEU A 158 -24.30 -13.81 18.55
CA LEU A 158 -25.01 -14.95 19.13
C LEU A 158 -26.45 -14.63 19.56
N THR A 159 -26.77 -13.35 19.77
CA THR A 159 -28.10 -12.88 20.18
C THR A 159 -28.93 -12.34 19.02
N ASN A 160 -28.34 -12.15 17.84
CA ASN A 160 -29.02 -11.59 16.68
C ASN A 160 -29.83 -12.66 15.92
N GLU A 161 -31.14 -12.48 15.90
CA GLU A 161 -32.09 -13.37 15.21
C GLU A 161 -31.84 -13.48 13.69
N ASP A 162 -31.20 -12.50 13.06
CA ASP A 162 -30.84 -12.57 11.64
C ASP A 162 -29.82 -13.67 11.33
N TYR A 163 -29.06 -14.11 12.33
CA TYR A 163 -28.02 -15.13 12.20
C TYR A 163 -28.45 -16.52 12.69
N GLY A 164 -29.56 -16.62 13.43
CA GLY A 164 -30.15 -17.88 13.88
C GLY A 164 -31.27 -17.66 14.89
N ASN A 165 -32.24 -18.58 14.95
CA ASN A 165 -33.38 -18.47 15.88
C ASN A 165 -32.99 -18.72 17.36
N ASP A 166 -31.82 -19.31 17.58
CA ASP A 166 -31.24 -19.61 18.88
C ASP A 166 -29.71 -19.47 18.82
N SER A 167 -29.08 -19.35 20.00
CA SER A 167 -27.64 -19.09 20.11
C SER A 167 -26.77 -20.21 19.52
N ASP A 168 -27.21 -21.47 19.63
CA ASP A 168 -26.45 -22.61 19.08
C ASP A 168 -26.54 -22.62 17.55
N THR A 169 -27.72 -22.36 16.98
CA THR A 169 -27.90 -22.20 15.53
C THR A 169 -27.11 -21.00 14.98
N ALA A 170 -27.11 -19.87 15.69
CA ALA A 170 -26.33 -18.68 15.30
C ALA A 170 -24.82 -18.98 15.29
N LYS A 171 -24.33 -19.69 16.31
CA LYS A 171 -22.94 -20.15 16.41
C LYS A 171 -22.57 -21.09 15.26
N ASP A 172 -23.41 -22.06 14.93
CA ASP A 172 -23.16 -22.99 13.84
C ASP A 172 -23.13 -22.27 12.48
N ASN A 173 -24.05 -21.33 12.25
CA ASN A 173 -24.06 -20.49 11.04
C ASN A 173 -22.82 -19.60 10.95
N TYR A 174 -22.35 -19.05 12.07
CA TYR A 174 -21.08 -18.32 12.14
C TYR A 174 -19.91 -19.21 11.77
N LEU A 175 -19.76 -20.39 12.38
CA LEU A 175 -18.65 -21.31 12.12
C LEU A 175 -18.62 -21.81 10.67
N GLN A 176 -19.78 -22.08 10.08
CA GLN A 176 -19.86 -22.42 8.66
C GLN A 176 -19.43 -21.24 7.78
N THR A 177 -19.96 -20.05 8.05
CA THR A 177 -19.63 -18.84 7.28
C THR A 177 -18.15 -18.47 7.42
N TYR A 178 -17.56 -18.63 8.60
CA TYR A 178 -16.14 -18.45 8.86
C TYR A 178 -15.28 -19.33 7.95
N LYS A 179 -15.61 -20.63 7.84
CA LYS A 179 -14.90 -21.55 6.94
C LYS A 179 -14.98 -21.09 5.49
N TYR A 180 -16.17 -20.69 5.03
CA TYR A 180 -16.35 -20.21 3.66
C TYR A 180 -15.58 -18.92 3.38
N VAL A 181 -15.65 -17.93 4.27
CA VAL A 181 -14.91 -16.66 4.15
C VAL A 181 -13.40 -16.91 4.14
N LYS A 182 -12.90 -17.80 5.00
CA LYS A 182 -11.47 -18.12 5.04
C LYS A 182 -10.98 -18.81 3.75
N ILE A 183 -11.75 -19.77 3.24
CA ILE A 183 -11.46 -20.44 1.97
C ILE A 183 -11.52 -19.44 0.81
N PHE A 184 -12.55 -18.59 0.80
CA PHE A 184 -12.70 -17.55 -0.21
C PHE A 184 -11.53 -16.56 -0.20
N ASN A 185 -11.13 -16.08 0.97
CA ASN A 185 -10.00 -15.16 1.10
C ASN A 185 -8.71 -15.81 0.59
N LEU A 186 -8.43 -17.05 1.01
CA LEU A 186 -7.26 -17.80 0.54
C LEU A 186 -7.28 -17.96 -0.99
N PHE A 187 -8.45 -18.28 -1.57
CA PHE A 187 -8.63 -18.42 -3.00
C PHE A 187 -8.44 -17.09 -3.75
N ALA A 188 -9.00 -16.00 -3.24
CA ALA A 188 -8.83 -14.66 -3.80
C ALA A 188 -7.37 -14.22 -3.77
N TRP A 189 -6.65 -14.47 -2.67
CA TRP A 189 -5.21 -14.24 -2.59
C TRP A 189 -4.43 -15.09 -3.60
N GLY A 190 -4.72 -16.39 -3.67
CA GLY A 190 -4.07 -17.30 -4.61
C GLY A 190 -4.26 -16.86 -6.07
N ILE A 191 -5.50 -16.53 -6.47
CA ILE A 191 -5.80 -16.02 -7.81
C ILE A 191 -5.11 -14.70 -8.07
N THR A 192 -5.13 -13.76 -7.11
CA THR A 192 -4.55 -12.44 -7.32
C THR A 192 -3.03 -12.54 -7.49
N LEU A 193 -2.36 -13.36 -6.68
CA LEU A 193 -0.93 -13.61 -6.83
C LEU A 193 -0.61 -14.31 -8.15
N TRP A 194 -1.43 -15.29 -8.56
CA TRP A 194 -1.25 -15.97 -9.84
C TRP A 194 -1.41 -14.98 -11.02
N TYR A 195 -2.44 -14.14 -10.98
CA TYR A 195 -2.68 -13.08 -11.94
C TYR A 195 -1.51 -12.06 -12.00
N MET A 196 -0.93 -11.71 -10.84
CA MET A 196 0.18 -10.76 -10.75
C MET A 196 1.51 -11.28 -11.27
N PHE A 197 1.84 -12.57 -11.10
CA PHE A 197 3.20 -13.07 -11.40
C PHE A 197 3.29 -14.03 -12.59
N SER A 198 2.26 -14.80 -12.91
CA SER A 198 2.36 -15.82 -13.97
C SER A 198 1.01 -16.12 -14.65
N PRO A 199 0.45 -15.18 -15.42
CA PRO A 199 -0.91 -15.31 -15.94
C PRO A 199 -0.95 -16.18 -17.20
N THR A 200 -0.72 -17.49 -17.07
CA THR A 200 -0.79 -18.46 -18.18
C THR A 200 -2.19 -18.54 -18.80
N PHE A 201 -3.24 -18.42 -17.97
CA PHE A 201 -4.65 -18.35 -18.40
C PHE A 201 -5.19 -16.92 -18.27
N TYR A 202 -4.51 -15.96 -18.92
CA TYR A 202 -4.76 -14.52 -18.74
C TYR A 202 -6.24 -14.13 -18.80
N ARG A 203 -6.97 -14.49 -19.87
CA ARG A 203 -8.40 -14.16 -20.04
C ARG A 203 -9.28 -14.68 -18.91
N LEU A 204 -9.01 -15.88 -18.39
CA LEU A 204 -9.76 -16.47 -17.29
C LEU A 204 -9.42 -15.80 -15.96
N LEU A 205 -8.13 -15.60 -15.67
CA LEU A 205 -7.68 -14.96 -14.43
C LEU A 205 -8.19 -13.51 -14.34
N THR A 206 -8.11 -12.76 -15.44
CA THR A 206 -8.69 -11.42 -15.54
C THR A 206 -10.18 -11.44 -15.22
N ALA A 207 -10.96 -12.36 -15.81
CA ALA A 207 -12.38 -12.49 -15.53
C ALA A 207 -12.66 -12.83 -14.04
N LEU A 208 -11.86 -13.71 -13.44
CA LEU A 208 -12.01 -14.08 -12.02
C LEU A 208 -11.70 -12.92 -11.09
N VAL A 209 -10.58 -12.22 -11.25
CA VAL A 209 -10.21 -11.06 -10.41
C VAL A 209 -11.23 -9.93 -10.56
N MET A 210 -11.84 -9.77 -11.73
CA MET A 210 -12.93 -8.82 -11.94
C MET A 210 -14.22 -9.24 -11.26
N VAL A 211 -14.64 -10.50 -11.37
CA VAL A 211 -15.96 -10.95 -10.88
C VAL A 211 -15.97 -11.19 -9.36
N LEU A 212 -14.88 -11.69 -8.79
CA LEU A 212 -14.82 -12.08 -7.37
C LEU A 212 -15.14 -10.92 -6.39
N PRO A 213 -14.69 -9.67 -6.59
CA PRO A 213 -15.11 -8.54 -5.76
C PRO A 213 -16.63 -8.33 -5.75
N ILE A 214 -17.30 -8.49 -6.91
CA ILE A 214 -18.76 -8.38 -7.01
C ILE A 214 -19.44 -9.51 -6.25
N VAL A 215 -18.92 -10.74 -6.38
CA VAL A 215 -19.39 -11.91 -5.60
C VAL A 215 -19.22 -11.65 -4.10
N SER A 216 -18.10 -11.07 -3.65
CA SER A 216 -17.89 -10.70 -2.25
C SER A 216 -18.95 -9.72 -1.74
N LEU A 217 -19.32 -8.70 -2.52
CA LEU A 217 -20.39 -7.76 -2.15
C LEU A 217 -21.75 -8.46 -2.05
N ILE A 218 -22.03 -9.41 -2.94
CA ILE A 218 -23.23 -10.24 -2.86
C ILE A 218 -23.23 -11.09 -1.58
N ILE A 219 -22.10 -11.69 -1.22
CA ILE A 219 -21.96 -12.48 0.02
C ILE A 219 -22.19 -11.61 1.25
N ILE A 220 -21.55 -10.43 1.33
CA ILE A 220 -21.73 -9.45 2.41
C ILE A 220 -23.22 -9.14 2.59
N ARG A 221 -23.91 -8.82 1.49
CA ARG A 221 -25.33 -8.49 1.52
C ARG A 221 -26.23 -9.68 1.88
N ALA A 222 -25.91 -10.88 1.39
CA ALA A 222 -26.66 -12.11 1.65
C ALA A 222 -26.53 -12.56 3.10
N LYS A 223 -25.38 -12.30 3.73
CA LYS A 223 -25.08 -12.64 5.13
C LYS A 223 -25.52 -11.56 6.12
N LYS A 224 -26.30 -10.57 5.67
CA LYS A 224 -26.98 -9.56 6.51
C LYS A 224 -26.08 -8.87 7.56
N GLY A 225 -24.80 -8.67 7.26
CA GLY A 225 -23.86 -8.01 8.18
C GLY A 225 -23.02 -8.94 9.06
N LEU A 226 -23.20 -10.28 8.99
CA LEU A 226 -22.28 -11.26 9.60
C LEU A 226 -20.89 -11.23 8.95
N VAL A 227 -20.89 -10.94 7.64
CA VAL A 227 -19.69 -10.70 6.85
C VAL A 227 -19.67 -9.22 6.50
N ARG A 228 -18.56 -8.56 6.79
CA ARG A 228 -18.39 -7.11 6.66
C ARG A 228 -17.27 -6.75 5.70
N LEU A 229 -17.35 -5.55 5.15
CA LEU A 229 -16.31 -4.93 4.32
C LEU A 229 -15.21 -4.35 5.22
N PHE A 230 -15.59 -3.71 6.32
CA PHE A 230 -14.68 -3.12 7.29
C PHE A 230 -14.86 -3.79 8.66
N THR A 231 -13.77 -4.30 9.21
CA THR A 231 -13.73 -4.87 10.57
C THR A 231 -12.51 -4.36 11.30
N ASN A 232 -12.57 -4.35 12.62
CA ASN A 232 -11.38 -4.21 13.45
C ASN A 232 -10.48 -5.45 13.25
N GLU A 233 -9.16 -5.28 13.36
CA GLU A 233 -8.20 -6.38 13.16
C GLU A 233 -8.47 -7.57 14.08
N ASN A 234 -8.96 -7.31 15.29
CA ASN A 234 -9.26 -8.30 16.32
C ASN A 234 -10.77 -8.48 16.60
N GLY A 235 -11.64 -7.97 15.71
CA GLY A 235 -13.09 -8.13 15.86
C GLY A 235 -13.59 -9.56 15.59
N ALA A 236 -14.81 -9.86 16.04
CA ALA A 236 -15.49 -11.14 15.80
C ALA A 236 -16.13 -11.22 14.42
N TYR A 237 -16.40 -10.09 13.76
CA TYR A 237 -17.00 -10.07 12.43
C TYR A 237 -16.05 -10.59 11.34
N LEU A 238 -16.63 -11.27 10.35
CA LEU A 238 -15.87 -11.88 9.26
C LEU A 238 -15.55 -10.84 8.18
N ASN A 239 -14.29 -10.76 7.74
CA ASN A 239 -13.83 -9.74 6.80
C ASN A 239 -13.62 -10.29 5.38
N LEU A 240 -14.29 -9.68 4.39
CA LEU A 240 -14.03 -9.88 2.96
C LEU A 240 -13.40 -8.64 2.28
N GLY A 241 -13.31 -7.51 2.96
CA GLY A 241 -12.72 -6.28 2.45
C GLY A 241 -11.25 -6.40 2.08
N VAL A 242 -10.47 -7.20 2.81
CA VAL A 242 -9.05 -7.44 2.45
C VAL A 242 -8.93 -8.08 1.06
N SER A 243 -9.76 -9.07 0.77
CA SER A 243 -9.75 -9.74 -0.54
C SER A 243 -10.30 -8.85 -1.65
N ILE A 244 -11.34 -8.06 -1.39
CA ILE A 244 -11.81 -7.04 -2.34
C ILE A 244 -10.69 -6.03 -2.64
N GLY A 245 -10.02 -5.54 -1.59
CA GLY A 245 -8.96 -4.53 -1.69
C GLY A 245 -7.78 -4.99 -2.52
N ILE A 246 -7.25 -6.20 -2.28
CA ILE A 246 -6.11 -6.69 -3.05
C ILE A 246 -6.44 -6.89 -4.54
N MET A 247 -7.65 -7.40 -4.84
CA MET A 247 -8.11 -7.54 -6.23
C MET A 247 -8.31 -6.18 -6.91
N ALA A 248 -8.85 -5.20 -6.17
CA ALA A 248 -9.03 -3.83 -6.63
C ALA A 248 -7.71 -3.10 -6.90
N ILE A 249 -6.62 -3.47 -6.22
CA ILE A 249 -5.27 -2.95 -6.47
C ILE A 249 -4.61 -3.66 -7.66
N ALA A 250 -4.76 -4.98 -7.77
CA ALA A 250 -4.09 -5.77 -8.81
C ALA A 250 -4.55 -5.44 -10.23
N LEU A 251 -5.86 -5.21 -10.44
CA LEU A 251 -6.43 -4.89 -11.76
C LEU A 251 -5.84 -3.63 -12.40
N PRO A 252 -5.89 -2.43 -11.77
CA PRO A 252 -5.35 -1.22 -12.36
C PRO A 252 -3.84 -1.33 -12.57
N LEU A 253 -3.10 -1.93 -11.63
CA LEU A 253 -1.66 -2.13 -11.77
C LEU A 253 -1.33 -2.97 -13.02
N ARG A 254 -2.03 -4.09 -13.22
CA ARG A 254 -1.88 -4.88 -14.45
C ARG A 254 -2.35 -4.15 -15.70
N ALA A 255 -3.43 -3.39 -15.61
CA ALA A 255 -3.93 -2.62 -16.75
C ALA A 255 -2.89 -1.60 -17.24
N THR A 256 -2.20 -0.91 -16.31
CA THR A 256 -1.13 0.03 -16.65
C THR A 256 0.13 -0.63 -17.20
N LEU A 257 0.42 -1.86 -16.80
CA LEU A 257 1.61 -2.60 -17.25
C LEU A 257 1.39 -3.29 -18.60
N ASP A 258 0.17 -3.80 -18.84
CA ASP A 258 -0.11 -4.70 -19.94
C ASP A 258 -0.71 -4.00 -21.17
N VAL A 259 -1.28 -2.79 -21.03
CA VAL A 259 -2.04 -2.11 -22.09
C VAL A 259 -1.62 -0.66 -22.26
N ASP A 260 -1.18 -0.32 -23.49
CA ASP A 260 -0.90 1.06 -23.89
C ASP A 260 -2.11 1.66 -24.64
N LEU A 261 -2.78 2.65 -24.05
CA LEU A 261 -3.96 3.27 -24.64
C LEU A 261 -3.56 4.33 -25.67
N ALA A 262 -4.12 4.25 -26.88
CA ALA A 262 -3.91 5.27 -27.90
C ALA A 262 -4.59 6.59 -27.53
N SER A 263 -5.68 6.54 -26.77
CA SER A 263 -6.41 7.73 -26.28
C SER A 263 -7.12 7.48 -24.96
N TYR A 264 -6.90 8.37 -23.99
CA TYR A 264 -7.62 8.41 -22.72
C TYR A 264 -8.96 9.15 -22.81
N GLN A 265 -9.24 9.85 -23.90
CA GLN A 265 -10.42 10.71 -23.98
C GLN A 265 -11.73 9.92 -23.90
N VAL A 266 -11.78 8.75 -24.56
CA VAL A 266 -12.97 7.87 -24.61
C VAL A 266 -13.15 7.08 -23.31
N LEU A 267 -12.10 6.97 -22.47
CA LEU A 267 -12.12 6.19 -21.23
C LEU A 267 -12.96 6.84 -20.13
N TRP A 268 -13.03 8.17 -20.07
CA TRP A 268 -13.63 8.87 -18.93
C TRP A 268 -15.11 8.59 -18.73
N VAL A 269 -15.89 8.49 -19.81
CA VAL A 269 -17.33 8.23 -19.72
C VAL A 269 -17.62 6.84 -19.13
N PRO A 270 -17.11 5.72 -19.67
CA PRO A 270 -17.34 4.41 -19.05
C PRO A 270 -16.75 4.35 -17.64
N LEU A 271 -15.62 5.01 -17.37
CA LEU A 271 -15.01 5.07 -16.04
C LEU A 271 -15.95 5.72 -15.01
N ILE A 272 -16.53 6.87 -15.31
CA ILE A 272 -17.46 7.57 -14.41
C ILE A 272 -18.72 6.72 -14.19
N VAL A 273 -19.30 6.17 -15.26
CA VAL A 273 -20.53 5.36 -15.19
C VAL A 273 -20.32 4.12 -14.35
N THR A 274 -19.27 3.34 -14.62
CA THR A 274 -18.98 2.10 -13.87
C THR A 274 -18.61 2.39 -12.41
N SER A 275 -17.87 3.48 -12.15
CA SER A 275 -17.53 3.88 -10.78
C SER A 275 -18.77 4.28 -9.98
N LEU A 276 -19.73 4.99 -10.62
CA LEU A 276 -20.99 5.35 -9.98
C LEU A 276 -21.82 4.11 -9.63
N VAL A 277 -21.89 3.14 -10.54
CA VAL A 277 -22.56 1.85 -10.29
C VAL A 277 -21.88 1.11 -9.15
N GLY A 278 -20.54 1.05 -9.13
CA GLY A 278 -19.76 0.44 -8.06
C GLY A 278 -20.01 1.08 -6.70
N LEU A 279 -20.09 2.41 -6.64
CA LEU A 279 -20.43 3.16 -5.42
C LEU A 279 -21.83 2.80 -4.91
N VAL A 280 -22.82 2.71 -5.80
CA VAL A 280 -24.18 2.30 -5.43
C VAL A 280 -24.20 0.87 -4.90
N LEU A 281 -23.47 -0.05 -5.53
CA LEU A 281 -23.38 -1.45 -5.09
C LEU A 281 -22.73 -1.58 -3.70
N ILE A 282 -21.62 -0.88 -3.46
CA ILE A 282 -20.95 -0.88 -2.16
C ILE A 282 -21.83 -0.22 -1.10
N TYR A 283 -22.46 0.92 -1.42
CA TYR A 283 -23.40 1.56 -0.52
C TYR A 283 -24.52 0.61 -0.13
N TYR A 284 -25.14 -0.08 -1.10
CA TYR A 284 -26.21 -1.04 -0.83
C TYR A 284 -25.74 -2.28 -0.03
N ALA A 285 -24.54 -2.79 -0.31
CA ALA A 285 -23.99 -3.96 0.37
C ALA A 285 -23.56 -3.65 1.82
N ALA A 286 -22.94 -2.49 2.06
CA ALA A 286 -22.29 -2.14 3.32
C ALA A 286 -22.95 -0.95 4.05
N TRP A 287 -24.22 -0.62 3.75
CA TRP A 287 -24.87 0.59 4.29
C TRP A 287 -24.89 0.67 5.82
N GLN A 288 -24.92 -0.48 6.51
CA GLN A 288 -24.89 -0.54 7.97
C GLN A 288 -23.51 -0.17 8.54
N GLU A 289 -22.44 -0.50 7.81
CA GLU A 289 -21.05 -0.26 8.19
C GLU A 289 -20.62 1.19 7.91
N LEU A 290 -21.23 1.85 6.93
CA LEU A 290 -20.89 3.21 6.50
C LEU A 290 -21.47 4.31 7.41
N LYS A 291 -22.03 3.96 8.57
CA LYS A 291 -22.56 4.91 9.56
C LYS A 291 -21.42 5.53 10.37
N VAL A 292 -20.72 6.49 9.79
CA VAL A 292 -19.64 7.23 10.48
C VAL A 292 -20.24 8.39 11.29
N THR A 293 -19.80 8.53 12.55
CA THR A 293 -20.33 9.53 13.50
C THR A 293 -19.62 10.88 13.40
N LYS A 294 -18.39 10.94 12.88
CA LYS A 294 -17.59 12.16 12.77
C LYS A 294 -17.34 12.57 11.31
N TRP A 295 -17.61 13.83 11.00
CA TRP A 295 -17.56 14.37 9.63
C TRP A 295 -16.19 14.22 8.94
N GLY A 296 -15.08 14.42 9.66
CA GLY A 296 -13.72 14.29 9.08
C GLY A 296 -13.37 12.85 8.68
N GLU A 297 -13.73 11.88 9.53
CA GLU A 297 -13.57 10.45 9.24
C GLU A 297 -14.49 10.01 8.08
N SER A 298 -15.70 10.59 7.99
CA SER A 298 -16.62 10.33 6.87
C SER A 298 -16.04 10.78 5.53
N ILE A 299 -15.40 11.95 5.47
CA ILE A 299 -14.80 12.46 4.23
C ILE A 299 -13.62 11.59 3.80
N ALA A 300 -12.74 11.23 4.73
CA ALA A 300 -11.59 10.38 4.43
C ALA A 300 -12.03 9.01 3.89
N LEU A 301 -13.02 8.38 4.55
CA LEU A 301 -13.58 7.11 4.10
C LEU A 301 -14.24 7.23 2.72
N PHE A 302 -14.99 8.31 2.49
CA PHE A 302 -15.62 8.57 1.18
C PHE A 302 -14.58 8.72 0.07
N LEU A 303 -13.52 9.51 0.28
CA LEU A 303 -12.45 9.68 -0.71
C LEU A 303 -11.71 8.37 -0.98
N LEU A 304 -11.44 7.58 0.07
CA LEU A 304 -10.83 6.26 -0.07
C LEU A 304 -11.69 5.32 -0.91
N LEU A 305 -13.00 5.27 -0.65
CA LEU A 305 -13.94 4.45 -1.39
C LEU A 305 -14.04 4.89 -2.86
N VAL A 306 -14.18 6.19 -3.12
CA VAL A 306 -14.22 6.74 -4.49
C VAL A 306 -12.93 6.41 -5.24
N GLY A 307 -11.77 6.58 -4.60
CA GLY A 307 -10.48 6.23 -5.19
C GLY A 307 -10.34 4.74 -5.50
N ALA A 308 -10.68 3.87 -4.54
CA ALA A 308 -10.61 2.42 -4.71
C ALA A 308 -11.55 1.92 -5.82
N ILE A 309 -12.78 2.43 -5.86
CA ILE A 309 -13.77 2.07 -6.89
C ILE A 309 -13.37 2.61 -8.25
N GLY A 310 -12.82 3.83 -8.32
CA GLY A 310 -12.27 4.40 -9.53
C GLY A 310 -11.13 3.56 -10.08
N ALA A 311 -10.20 3.14 -9.23
CA ALA A 311 -9.08 2.29 -9.60
C ALA A 311 -9.53 0.90 -10.09
N TYR A 312 -10.45 0.25 -9.37
CA TYR A 312 -11.05 -1.02 -9.79
C TYR A 312 -11.78 -0.89 -11.14
N SER A 313 -12.55 0.20 -11.31
CA SER A 313 -13.30 0.46 -12.55
C SER A 313 -12.38 0.72 -13.73
N TYR A 314 -11.32 1.51 -13.54
CA TYR A 314 -10.28 1.75 -14.54
C TYR A 314 -9.64 0.45 -15.01
N GLY A 315 -9.16 -0.38 -14.07
CA GLY A 315 -8.53 -1.66 -14.40
C GLY A 315 -9.51 -2.59 -15.13
N SER A 316 -10.74 -2.69 -14.62
CA SER A 316 -11.80 -3.52 -15.22
C SER A 316 -12.14 -3.10 -16.66
N ILE A 317 -12.29 -1.81 -16.92
CA ILE A 317 -12.61 -1.29 -18.26
C ILE A 317 -11.49 -1.60 -19.24
N ILE A 318 -10.24 -1.32 -18.89
CA ILE A 318 -9.10 -1.56 -19.77
C ILE A 318 -8.98 -3.04 -20.08
N HIS A 319 -9.10 -3.90 -19.07
CA HIS A 319 -9.03 -5.34 -19.26
C HIS A 319 -10.17 -5.90 -20.09
N ILE A 320 -11.42 -5.46 -19.86
CA ILE A 320 -12.56 -5.80 -20.74
C ILE A 320 -12.25 -5.36 -22.18
N ASN A 321 -11.77 -4.13 -22.32
CA ASN A 321 -11.55 -3.52 -23.61
C ASN A 321 -10.45 -4.20 -24.43
N ALA A 322 -9.35 -4.62 -23.79
CA ALA A 322 -8.18 -5.18 -24.49
C ALA A 322 -8.17 -6.71 -24.50
N THR A 323 -8.45 -7.36 -23.36
CA THR A 323 -8.30 -8.83 -23.21
C THR A 323 -9.32 -9.61 -24.04
N PHE A 324 -10.49 -9.03 -24.25
CA PHE A 324 -11.60 -9.66 -24.97
C PHE A 324 -11.77 -9.09 -26.39
N ASP A 325 -10.79 -8.33 -26.89
CA ASP A 325 -10.83 -7.74 -28.22
C ASP A 325 -10.32 -8.70 -29.31
N ASP A 326 -11.27 -9.44 -29.89
CA ASP A 326 -11.03 -10.36 -30.99
C ASP A 326 -11.06 -9.66 -32.38
N GLN A 327 -11.21 -8.32 -32.47
CA GLN A 327 -11.27 -7.58 -33.74
C GLN A 327 -9.92 -7.53 -34.48
N PRO A 328 -9.87 -7.41 -35.81
CA PRO A 328 -8.60 -7.26 -36.53
C PRO A 328 -7.89 -5.94 -36.20
N TYR A 329 -6.56 -5.93 -36.37
CA TYR A 329 -5.74 -4.73 -36.22
C TYR A 329 -6.01 -3.72 -37.34
N GLN A 330 -5.96 -2.44 -36.99
CA GLN A 330 -5.85 -1.33 -37.93
C GLN A 330 -4.38 -0.87 -37.95
N VAL A 331 -3.79 -0.83 -39.13
CA VAL A 331 -2.37 -0.50 -39.31
C VAL A 331 -2.24 0.93 -39.78
N TYR A 332 -1.48 1.73 -39.04
CA TYR A 332 -1.17 3.12 -39.38
C TYR A 332 0.30 3.24 -39.73
N HIS A 333 0.59 3.81 -40.89
CA HIS A 333 1.95 4.08 -41.31
C HIS A 333 2.28 5.54 -41.05
N MET A 334 3.24 5.78 -40.15
CA MET A 334 3.59 7.11 -39.69
C MET A 334 5.10 7.29 -39.78
N GLN A 335 5.57 8.54 -39.92
CA GLN A 335 7.00 8.85 -39.89
C GLN A 335 7.43 9.22 -38.48
N VAL A 336 8.63 8.81 -38.09
CA VAL A 336 9.22 9.15 -36.80
C VAL A 336 9.83 10.54 -36.89
N ILE A 337 9.28 11.49 -36.16
CA ILE A 337 9.75 12.88 -36.15
C ILE A 337 10.75 13.14 -35.03
N GLU A 338 10.63 12.40 -33.92
CA GLU A 338 11.49 12.55 -32.75
C GLU A 338 11.61 11.23 -31.99
N LYS A 339 12.66 11.11 -31.19
CA LYS A 339 12.91 9.99 -30.29
C LYS A 339 13.19 10.55 -28.90
N LYS A 340 12.55 9.99 -27.89
CA LYS A 340 12.62 10.45 -26.51
C LYS A 340 12.79 9.25 -25.59
N THR A 341 13.72 9.32 -24.66
CA THR A 341 13.81 8.40 -23.53
C THR A 341 13.35 9.10 -22.27
N THR A 342 12.72 8.35 -21.39
CA THR A 342 12.41 8.80 -20.03
C THR A 342 12.76 7.69 -19.05
N GLY A 343 13.51 7.99 -18.01
CA GLY A 343 13.94 6.99 -17.03
C GLY A 343 15.42 7.14 -16.69
N SER A 344 15.96 6.13 -16.00
CA SER A 344 17.38 5.96 -15.69
C SER A 344 17.97 4.83 -16.54
N GLU A 345 19.30 4.77 -16.70
CA GLU A 345 20.05 3.79 -17.53
C GLU A 345 19.61 2.31 -17.33
N ASP A 346 19.19 1.92 -16.12
CA ASP A 346 18.71 0.56 -15.80
C ASP A 346 17.19 0.34 -16.00
N GLU A 347 16.40 1.40 -16.19
CA GLU A 347 14.92 1.38 -16.36
C GLU A 347 14.47 2.46 -17.37
N GLU A 348 15.12 2.52 -18.54
CA GLU A 348 14.73 3.46 -19.58
C GLU A 348 13.40 3.04 -20.24
N GLU A 349 12.47 3.98 -20.30
CA GLU A 349 11.30 3.88 -21.16
C GLU A 349 11.57 4.62 -22.47
N TYR A 350 11.30 3.94 -23.59
CA TYR A 350 11.60 4.42 -24.91
C TYR A 350 10.33 4.88 -25.62
N TYR A 351 10.32 6.12 -26.10
CA TYR A 351 9.21 6.74 -26.78
C TYR A 351 9.64 7.27 -28.15
N ILE A 352 8.77 7.10 -29.15
CA ILE A 352 8.92 7.74 -30.45
C ILE A 352 7.79 8.77 -30.61
N MET A 353 8.10 9.91 -31.20
CA MET A 353 7.07 10.84 -31.66
C MET A 353 6.81 10.61 -33.14
N ILE A 354 5.55 10.54 -33.51
CA ILE A 354 5.11 10.28 -34.88
C ILE A 354 4.55 11.54 -35.54
N GLU A 355 4.64 11.58 -36.86
CA GLU A 355 4.01 12.59 -37.69
C GLU A 355 2.48 12.44 -37.64
N GLY A 356 1.77 13.51 -37.27
CA GLY A 356 0.32 13.52 -37.13
C GLY A 356 -0.14 13.09 -35.74
N SER A 357 -1.30 12.42 -35.67
CA SER A 357 -1.86 11.95 -34.41
C SER A 357 -2.52 10.58 -34.57
N LEU A 358 -2.59 9.84 -33.46
CA LEU A 358 -3.30 8.56 -33.43
C LEU A 358 -4.83 8.76 -33.52
N PRO A 359 -5.58 7.76 -33.98
CA PRO A 359 -7.04 7.84 -34.04
C PRO A 359 -7.67 8.23 -32.70
N ASN A 360 -8.54 9.24 -32.72
CA ASN A 360 -9.20 9.80 -31.53
C ASN A 360 -8.23 10.29 -30.44
N SER A 361 -7.00 10.64 -30.83
CA SER A 361 -5.97 11.13 -29.92
C SER A 361 -5.38 12.43 -30.45
N SER A 362 -5.09 13.36 -29.54
CA SER A 362 -4.17 14.46 -29.80
C SER A 362 -2.72 14.09 -29.49
N ASN A 363 -2.49 12.86 -29.01
CA ASN A 363 -1.15 12.38 -28.68
C ASN A 363 -0.44 11.86 -29.93
N ASN A 364 0.83 12.22 -30.05
CA ASN A 364 1.76 11.76 -31.07
C ASN A 364 2.95 11.00 -30.46
N GLU A 365 2.97 10.80 -29.15
CA GLU A 365 3.96 10.00 -28.43
C GLU A 365 3.51 8.53 -28.36
N VAL A 366 4.42 7.61 -28.66
CA VAL A 366 4.17 6.16 -28.68
C VAL A 366 5.30 5.44 -27.96
N ARG A 367 4.96 4.62 -26.97
CA ARG A 367 5.93 3.78 -26.26
C ARG A 367 6.39 2.63 -27.16
N VAL A 368 7.68 2.34 -27.14
CA VAL A 368 8.31 1.23 -27.87
C VAL A 368 9.28 0.47 -26.95
N TYR A 369 9.63 -0.75 -27.34
CA TYR A 369 10.70 -1.50 -26.67
C TYR A 369 12.07 -0.98 -27.11
N GLU A 370 13.05 -1.06 -26.22
CA GLU A 370 14.46 -0.67 -26.42
C GLU A 370 15.01 -1.15 -27.77
N GLU A 371 14.91 -2.47 -28.03
CA GLU A 371 15.44 -3.07 -29.25
C GLU A 371 14.87 -2.44 -30.53
N LEU A 372 13.61 -2.00 -30.50
CA LEU A 372 12.97 -1.34 -31.64
C LEU A 372 13.40 0.12 -31.71
N TYR A 373 13.46 0.79 -30.56
CA TYR A 373 13.94 2.16 -30.45
C TYR A 373 15.34 2.30 -31.05
N GLU A 374 16.29 1.44 -30.71
CA GLU A 374 17.66 1.47 -31.26
C GLU A 374 17.71 1.31 -32.78
N LYS A 375 16.81 0.49 -33.34
CA LYS A 375 16.76 0.19 -34.79
C LYS A 375 16.10 1.30 -35.62
N ILE A 376 15.28 2.14 -34.99
CA ILE A 376 14.55 3.24 -35.63
C ILE A 376 15.43 4.50 -35.65
N LYS A 377 15.46 5.16 -36.82
CA LYS A 377 16.06 6.48 -37.05
C LYS A 377 14.97 7.50 -37.31
N LEU A 378 15.31 8.78 -37.15
CA LEU A 378 14.42 9.88 -37.56
C LEU A 378 14.09 9.75 -39.04
N GLN A 379 12.86 10.11 -39.41
CA GLN A 379 12.28 9.97 -40.76
C GLN A 379 12.05 8.51 -41.21
N ASP A 380 12.37 7.51 -40.39
CA ASP A 380 11.94 6.15 -40.69
C ASP A 380 10.42 6.05 -40.62
N SER A 381 9.85 5.22 -41.51
CA SER A 381 8.44 4.86 -41.44
C SER A 381 8.23 3.70 -40.48
N VAL A 382 7.25 3.83 -39.59
CA VAL A 382 6.82 2.79 -38.65
C VAL A 382 5.38 2.39 -38.93
N SER A 383 5.06 1.12 -38.69
CA SER A 383 3.69 0.61 -38.69
C SER A 383 3.23 0.44 -37.24
N ILE A 384 2.14 1.12 -36.89
CA ILE A 384 1.52 1.03 -35.56
C ILE A 384 0.25 0.19 -35.68
N TYR A 385 0.19 -0.88 -34.90
CA TYR A 385 -0.94 -1.81 -34.88
C TYR A 385 -1.88 -1.45 -33.74
N ILE A 386 -3.02 -0.85 -34.12
CA ILE A 386 -4.03 -0.39 -33.17
C ILE A 386 -5.21 -1.36 -33.19
N LYS A 387 -5.63 -1.76 -32.00
CA LYS A 387 -6.86 -2.50 -31.77
C LYS A 387 -7.97 -1.51 -31.39
N PRO A 388 -9.18 -1.63 -31.94
CA PRO A 388 -10.28 -0.72 -31.64
C PRO A 388 -10.80 -0.86 -30.20
N GLY A 389 -10.62 -2.03 -29.57
CA GLY A 389 -11.14 -2.34 -28.24
C GLY A 389 -12.62 -2.69 -28.25
N VAL A 390 -13.03 -3.59 -27.35
CA VAL A 390 -14.46 -4.01 -27.20
C VAL A 390 -15.34 -2.81 -26.83
N LEU A 391 -14.81 -1.87 -26.05
CA LEU A 391 -15.50 -0.66 -25.59
C LEU A 391 -15.20 0.54 -26.50
N LYS A 392 -14.63 0.31 -27.68
CA LYS A 392 -14.18 1.35 -28.63
C LYS A 392 -13.12 2.29 -28.04
N ILE A 393 -12.32 1.79 -27.11
CA ILE A 393 -11.17 2.51 -26.56
C ILE A 393 -9.94 1.98 -27.30
N PRO A 394 -9.36 2.75 -28.24
CA PRO A 394 -8.26 2.26 -29.05
C PRO A 394 -6.99 2.06 -28.20
N TRP A 395 -6.28 0.97 -28.45
CA TRP A 395 -5.05 0.62 -27.74
C TRP A 395 -4.01 0.06 -28.69
N ILE A 396 -2.74 0.32 -28.38
CA ILE A 396 -1.58 -0.04 -29.20
C ILE A 396 -1.16 -1.45 -28.79
N ARG A 397 -1.12 -2.38 -29.75
CA ARG A 397 -0.66 -3.75 -29.49
C ARG A 397 0.85 -3.87 -29.63
N TYR A 398 1.37 -3.37 -30.74
CA TYR A 398 2.80 -3.34 -31.02
C TYR A 398 3.11 -2.32 -32.12
N VAL A 399 4.38 -1.95 -32.19
CA VAL A 399 4.95 -1.08 -33.22
C VAL A 399 6.03 -1.87 -33.93
N GLU A 400 6.19 -1.67 -35.24
CA GLU A 400 7.30 -2.23 -35.99
C GLU A 400 7.89 -1.19 -36.95
N LYS A 401 9.18 -1.32 -37.23
CA LYS A 401 9.82 -0.55 -38.30
C LYS A 401 9.37 -1.11 -39.65
N LYS A 402 8.87 -0.24 -40.53
CA LYS A 402 8.53 -0.62 -41.90
C LYS A 402 9.82 -0.93 -42.66
N LYS A 403 9.87 -2.09 -43.31
CA LYS A 403 11.02 -2.52 -44.10
C LYS A 403 11.21 -1.69 -45.37
#